data_AF-A0A2S3H5X4-F1
#
_entry.id   AF-A0A2S3H5X4-F1
#
_cell.length_a   1.000
_cell.length_b   1.000
_cell.length_c   1.000
_cell.angle_alpha   90.00
_cell.angle_beta   90.00
_cell.angle_gamma   90.00
#
_symmetry.space_group_name_H-M   'P 1'
#
loop_
_entity.id
_entity.type
_entity.pdbx_description
1 polymer ?
#
loop_
_entity_poly.entity_id
_entity_poly.type
_entity_poly.pdbx_seq_one_letter_code
_entity_poly.pdbx_strand_id
1 'polypeptide(L)'
;MKVKCHDRKLYAYCSGKQMECPAACSQSCYADCNSCKPVCVCSVPGACGDPRFIGGDGNAFHFHGRRDADFCVLSDRGLHINAHFMGKRGGDGMTRDFTWIQAIAVLFDGHRLYVGARKTAAWDDDVDRMELALDGEPVRLPQVAEAAWTSSAVPALSITRTKAANGVLVALDGRFKIRANAVPITEEESRVHSYGVASDDCLAHLDLAFKFDALTGHVHGVVGQTYRSDYVNQFDVRASMPTMGGESNFTTSNLFAADCAVARYAPAAGHHA
;
A
#
# COMPACT_ATOMS: atom_id res chain seq x y z
N MET A 1 14.34 7.10 14.87
CA MET A 1 14.96 7.22 13.53
C MET A 1 15.02 8.68 13.10
N LYS A 2 15.95 9.05 12.21
CA LYS A 2 15.98 10.36 11.53
C LYS A 2 15.84 10.16 10.02
N VAL A 3 15.13 11.08 9.36
CA VAL A 3 14.89 11.09 7.91
C VAL A 3 15.30 12.44 7.32
N LYS A 4 15.64 12.46 6.03
CA LYS A 4 16.04 13.69 5.33
C LYS A 4 15.65 13.65 3.86
N CYS A 5 15.65 14.81 3.24
CA CYS A 5 15.54 14.94 1.79
C CYS A 5 16.93 14.93 1.15
N HIS A 6 17.06 14.27 -0.01
CA HIS A 6 18.34 14.11 -0.69
C HIS A 6 18.47 15.03 -1.92
N ASP A 7 17.34 15.46 -2.51
CA ASP A 7 17.34 16.32 -3.69
C ASP A 7 17.41 17.81 -3.33
N ARG A 8 18.61 18.38 -3.50
CA ARG A 8 18.87 19.81 -3.30
C ARG A 8 18.30 20.71 -4.39
N LYS A 9 18.13 20.21 -5.62
CA LYS A 9 17.62 21.01 -6.74
C LYS A 9 16.13 21.26 -6.60
N LEU A 10 15.38 20.24 -6.20
CA LEU A 10 13.94 20.34 -5.99
C LEU A 10 13.57 20.99 -4.64
N TYR A 11 14.37 20.74 -3.59
CA TYR A 11 14.02 21.10 -2.22
C TYR A 11 15.17 21.77 -1.47
N ALA A 12 15.71 22.87 -2.02
CA ALA A 12 16.91 23.53 -1.51
C ALA A 12 16.87 23.85 0.00
N TYR A 13 15.70 24.26 0.53
CA TYR A 13 15.51 24.57 1.95
C TYR A 13 15.47 23.31 2.85
N CYS A 14 15.02 22.16 2.32
CA CYS A 14 14.82 20.95 3.12
C CYS A 14 15.96 19.92 2.96
N SER A 15 16.69 19.98 1.85
CA SER A 15 17.72 19.00 1.51
C SER A 15 18.80 18.91 2.60
N GLY A 16 19.11 17.70 3.03
CA GLY A 16 20.11 17.41 4.06
C GLY A 16 19.66 17.69 5.49
N LYS A 17 18.52 18.35 5.71
CA LYS A 17 17.99 18.61 7.06
C LYS A 17 17.52 17.29 7.68
N GLN A 18 18.11 16.95 8.82
CA GLN A 18 17.72 15.78 9.60
C GLN A 18 16.42 16.10 10.36
N MET A 19 15.42 15.22 10.20
CA MET A 19 14.11 15.33 10.84
C MET A 19 13.85 14.10 11.69
N GLU A 20 13.40 14.30 12.93
CA GLU A 20 13.10 13.20 13.85
C GLU A 20 11.70 12.64 13.57
N CYS A 21 11.60 11.31 13.44
CA CYS A 21 10.30 10.67 13.28
C CYS A 21 9.41 10.90 14.52
N PRO A 22 8.10 11.16 14.33
CA PRO A 22 7.15 11.18 15.43
C PRO A 22 7.20 9.89 16.26
N ALA A 23 6.97 10.00 17.58
CA ALA A 23 7.01 8.85 18.49
C ALA A 23 6.08 7.72 18.05
N ALA A 24 4.89 8.06 17.56
CA ALA A 24 3.88 7.11 17.07
C ALA A 24 4.34 6.27 15.86
N CYS A 25 5.38 6.69 15.13
CA CYS A 25 5.92 5.99 13.97
C CYS A 25 7.45 6.08 13.94
N SER A 26 8.07 5.88 15.09
CA SER A 26 9.50 6.13 15.32
C SER A 26 10.44 5.36 14.37
N GLN A 27 9.94 4.28 13.75
CA GLN A 27 10.64 3.42 12.79
C GLN A 27 9.99 3.39 11.39
N SER A 28 8.86 4.08 11.15
CA SER A 28 8.08 3.95 9.91
C SER A 28 7.70 5.29 9.29
N CYS A 29 8.46 6.35 9.61
CA CYS A 29 8.30 7.66 8.98
C CYS A 29 9.21 7.86 7.75
N TYR A 30 8.86 8.83 6.89
CA TYR A 30 9.69 9.30 5.80
C TYR A 30 9.67 10.83 5.71
N ALA A 31 10.66 11.41 5.01
CA ALA A 31 10.68 12.84 4.76
C ALA A 31 9.71 13.20 3.63
N ASP A 32 8.67 13.98 3.92
CA ASP A 32 7.95 14.69 2.88
C ASP A 32 8.69 16.00 2.55
N CYS A 33 9.36 16.00 1.40
CA CYS A 33 10.21 17.10 0.99
C CYS A 33 9.43 18.33 0.54
N ASN A 34 8.15 18.18 0.18
CA ASN A 34 7.29 19.31 -0.15
C ASN A 34 6.95 20.14 1.09
N SER A 35 6.58 19.48 2.19
CA SER A 35 6.24 20.15 3.46
C SER A 35 7.43 20.32 4.40
N CYS A 36 8.57 19.71 4.09
CA CYS A 36 9.76 19.61 4.93
C CYS A 36 9.47 19.08 6.34
N LYS A 37 8.69 17.98 6.40
CA LYS A 37 8.28 17.33 7.65
C LYS A 37 8.50 15.82 7.59
N PRO A 38 8.76 15.18 8.73
CA PRO A 38 8.68 13.73 8.86
C PRO A 38 7.21 13.32 8.92
N VAL A 39 6.83 12.34 8.09
CA VAL A 39 5.45 11.86 7.95
C VAL A 39 5.39 10.36 8.19
N CYS A 40 4.46 9.92 9.03
CA CYS A 40 4.21 8.50 9.27
C CYS A 40 3.52 7.85 8.07
N VAL A 41 3.97 6.65 7.66
CA VAL A 41 3.35 5.89 6.56
C VAL A 41 1.84 5.72 6.74
N CYS A 42 1.39 5.39 7.96
CA CYS A 42 -0.02 5.14 8.27
C CYS A 42 -0.85 6.40 8.57
N SER A 43 -0.35 7.59 8.23
CA SER A 43 -1.04 8.89 8.45
C SER A 43 -1.31 9.66 7.15
N VAL A 44 -1.12 9.03 6.01
CA VAL A 44 -1.37 9.56 4.66
C VAL A 44 -2.25 8.58 3.88
N PRO A 45 -2.80 8.97 2.72
CA PRO A 45 -3.61 8.07 1.92
C PRO A 45 -2.89 6.74 1.68
N GLY A 46 -3.58 5.63 1.90
CA GLY A 46 -2.90 4.36 2.15
C GLY A 46 -3.73 3.37 2.95
N ALA A 47 -3.10 2.28 3.37
CA ALA A 47 -3.72 1.26 4.21
C ALA A 47 -2.69 0.68 5.18
N CYS A 48 -3.07 0.49 6.44
CA CYS A 48 -2.26 -0.18 7.45
C CYS A 48 -3.14 -1.02 8.37
N GLY A 49 -2.55 -2.01 9.05
CA GLY A 49 -3.27 -2.84 10.02
C GLY A 49 -4.44 -3.61 9.39
N ASP A 50 -5.62 -3.59 10.03
CA ASP A 50 -6.74 -4.53 9.80
C ASP A 50 -7.86 -4.09 8.82
N PRO A 51 -7.51 -3.95 7.54
CA PRO A 51 -6.87 -2.75 7.04
C PRO A 51 -7.73 -1.50 7.30
N ARG A 52 -7.11 -0.55 8.01
CA ARG A 52 -7.57 0.84 8.11
C ARG A 52 -6.98 1.62 6.94
N PHE A 53 -7.85 2.17 6.11
CA PHE A 53 -7.52 3.03 5.00
C PHE A 53 -7.59 4.51 5.39
N ILE A 54 -6.79 5.33 4.70
CA ILE A 54 -6.97 6.78 4.63
C ILE A 54 -7.24 7.12 3.15
N GLY A 55 -8.33 7.83 2.90
CA GLY A 55 -8.73 8.26 1.56
C GLY A 55 -7.94 9.49 1.08
N GLY A 56 -8.06 9.81 -0.21
CA GLY A 56 -7.54 11.04 -0.81
C GLY A 56 -8.18 12.31 -0.25
N ASP A 57 -9.36 12.20 0.36
CA ASP A 57 -10.06 13.25 1.11
C ASP A 57 -9.55 13.41 2.56
N GLY A 58 -8.60 12.57 2.98
CA GLY A 58 -8.00 12.56 4.32
C GLY A 58 -8.83 11.84 5.39
N ASN A 59 -10.01 11.32 5.07
CA ASN A 59 -10.83 10.58 6.02
C ASN A 59 -10.32 9.15 6.20
N ALA A 60 -10.34 8.67 7.43
CA ALA A 60 -9.98 7.30 7.76
C ALA A 60 -11.22 6.40 7.83
N PHE A 61 -11.11 5.19 7.30
CA PHE A 61 -12.17 4.19 7.32
C PHE A 61 -11.59 2.78 7.25
N HIS A 62 -12.38 1.78 7.63
CA HIS A 62 -12.02 0.38 7.49
C HIS A 62 -12.74 -0.22 6.30
N PHE A 63 -12.07 -1.12 5.61
CA PHE A 63 -12.68 -1.99 4.62
C PHE A 63 -12.16 -3.39 4.89
N HIS A 64 -12.97 -4.22 5.52
CA HIS A 64 -12.50 -5.53 6.00
C HIS A 64 -12.40 -6.56 4.88
N GLY A 65 -13.26 -6.49 3.87
CA GLY A 65 -13.32 -7.51 2.82
C GLY A 65 -13.43 -8.94 3.40
N ARG A 66 -12.84 -9.89 2.68
CA ARG A 66 -12.77 -11.30 3.08
C ARG A 66 -11.34 -11.80 2.99
N ARG A 67 -11.01 -12.81 3.80
CA ARG A 67 -9.72 -13.49 3.71
C ARG A 67 -9.59 -14.25 2.38
N ASP A 68 -8.35 -14.41 1.94
CA ASP A 68 -7.96 -15.15 0.74
C ASP A 68 -8.69 -14.65 -0.52
N ALA A 69 -8.93 -13.33 -0.60
CA ALA A 69 -9.67 -12.69 -1.68
C ALA A 69 -8.97 -11.41 -2.16
N ASP A 70 -9.25 -11.03 -3.39
CA ASP A 70 -8.65 -9.87 -4.05
C ASP A 70 -9.68 -8.74 -4.23
N PHE A 71 -9.24 -7.51 -3.96
CA PHE A 71 -10.10 -6.32 -4.02
C PHE A 71 -9.44 -5.17 -4.77
N CYS A 72 -10.23 -4.51 -5.63
CA CYS A 72 -9.88 -3.28 -6.33
C CYS A 72 -9.82 -2.09 -5.36
N VAL A 73 -8.59 -1.72 -4.98
CA VAL A 73 -8.29 -0.57 -4.14
C VAL A 73 -8.39 0.73 -4.93
N LEU A 74 -7.90 0.73 -6.17
CA LEU A 74 -7.95 1.87 -7.07
C LEU A 74 -8.13 1.40 -8.51
N SER A 75 -9.01 2.04 -9.25
CA SER A 75 -9.12 1.89 -10.69
C SER A 75 -9.36 3.23 -11.35
N ASP A 76 -8.47 3.59 -12.25
CA ASP A 76 -8.54 4.75 -13.13
C ASP A 76 -8.15 4.32 -14.55
N ARG A 77 -8.33 5.19 -15.55
CA ARG A 77 -8.12 4.88 -16.98
C ARG A 77 -6.76 4.20 -17.23
N GLY A 78 -5.68 4.75 -16.68
CA GLY A 78 -4.31 4.27 -16.89
C GLY A 78 -3.70 3.49 -15.72
N LEU A 79 -4.39 3.35 -14.59
CA LEU A 79 -3.85 2.77 -13.37
C LEU A 79 -4.89 1.92 -12.67
N HIS A 80 -4.55 0.67 -12.37
CA HIS A 80 -5.38 -0.21 -11.54
C HIS A 80 -4.53 -0.80 -10.43
N ILE A 81 -5.07 -0.87 -9.22
CA ILE A 81 -4.43 -1.45 -8.05
C ILE A 81 -5.42 -2.39 -7.38
N ASN A 82 -5.05 -3.65 -7.33
CA ASN A 82 -5.71 -4.66 -6.51
C ASN A 82 -4.87 -4.97 -5.29
N ALA A 83 -5.52 -5.39 -4.22
CA ALA A 83 -4.89 -5.89 -3.01
C ALA A 83 -5.39 -7.30 -2.70
N HIS A 84 -4.45 -8.18 -2.37
CA HIS A 84 -4.74 -9.51 -1.83
C HIS A 84 -4.87 -9.43 -0.31
N PHE A 85 -6.04 -9.81 0.19
CA PHE A 85 -6.36 -9.81 1.60
C PHE A 85 -6.09 -11.21 2.15
N MET A 86 -5.11 -11.33 3.03
CA MET A 86 -4.99 -12.52 3.88
C MET A 86 -5.83 -12.33 5.14
N GLY A 87 -6.11 -13.40 5.87
CA GLY A 87 -6.84 -13.26 7.12
C GLY A 87 -6.96 -14.52 7.93
N LYS A 88 -7.39 -14.34 9.19
CA LYS A 88 -7.64 -15.41 10.14
C LYS A 88 -9.13 -15.43 10.49
N ARG A 89 -9.67 -16.65 10.63
CA ARG A 89 -11.02 -16.91 11.13
C ARG A 89 -10.97 -18.07 12.12
N GLY A 90 -11.81 -18.05 13.15
CA GLY A 90 -12.08 -19.23 13.99
C GLY A 90 -11.41 -19.25 15.37
N GLY A 91 -10.99 -18.12 15.91
CA GLY A 91 -10.73 -18.00 17.35
C GLY A 91 -12.03 -17.84 18.16
N ASP A 92 -12.03 -18.24 19.43
CA ASP A 92 -13.19 -18.13 20.31
C ASP A 92 -13.71 -16.68 20.35
N GLY A 93 -15.00 -16.48 20.04
CA GLY A 93 -15.65 -15.17 20.04
C GLY A 93 -15.47 -14.33 18.76
N MET A 94 -14.77 -14.81 17.73
CA MET A 94 -14.67 -14.10 16.45
C MET A 94 -15.98 -14.15 15.65
N THR A 95 -16.56 -12.97 15.40
CA THR A 95 -17.80 -12.81 14.63
C THR A 95 -17.57 -12.43 13.16
N ARG A 96 -16.33 -12.08 12.78
CA ARG A 96 -15.92 -11.72 11.41
C ARG A 96 -14.51 -12.21 11.09
N ASP A 97 -14.13 -12.13 9.82
CA ASP A 97 -12.73 -12.29 9.41
C ASP A 97 -11.94 -11.06 9.89
N PHE A 98 -10.74 -11.30 10.44
CA PHE A 98 -9.70 -10.28 10.54
C PHE A 98 -8.80 -10.43 9.33
N THR A 99 -8.55 -9.32 8.64
CA THR A 99 -7.87 -9.30 7.36
C THR A 99 -6.75 -8.27 7.35
N TRP A 100 -5.77 -8.50 6.50
CA TRP A 100 -4.64 -7.60 6.26
C TRP A 100 -4.23 -7.69 4.79
N ILE A 101 -3.60 -6.64 4.26
CA ILE A 101 -3.11 -6.64 2.88
C ILE A 101 -1.77 -7.36 2.82
N GLN A 102 -1.71 -8.53 2.21
CA GLN A 102 -0.47 -9.28 2.02
C GLN A 102 0.29 -8.83 0.77
N ALA A 103 -0.43 -8.47 -0.29
CA ALA A 103 0.17 -8.07 -1.54
C ALA A 103 -0.72 -7.06 -2.28
N ILE A 104 -0.11 -6.32 -3.19
CA ILE A 104 -0.80 -5.53 -4.21
C ILE A 104 -0.27 -5.89 -5.60
N ALA A 105 -1.16 -5.78 -6.58
CA ALA A 105 -0.78 -5.71 -7.98
C ALA A 105 -1.12 -4.34 -8.54
N VAL A 106 -0.17 -3.74 -9.24
CA VAL A 106 -0.30 -2.44 -9.90
C VAL A 106 -0.23 -2.67 -11.40
N LEU A 107 -1.34 -2.39 -12.09
CA LEU A 107 -1.46 -2.53 -13.54
C LEU A 107 -1.41 -1.13 -14.17
N PHE A 108 -0.53 -0.97 -15.15
CA PHE A 108 -0.33 0.29 -15.87
C PHE A 108 0.29 0.00 -17.24
N ASP A 109 -0.16 0.68 -18.30
CA ASP A 109 0.46 0.63 -19.64
C ASP A 109 0.73 -0.80 -20.17
N GLY A 110 -0.11 -1.77 -19.82
CA GLY A 110 0.06 -3.18 -20.19
C GLY A 110 1.01 -3.99 -19.29
N HIS A 111 1.70 -3.34 -18.35
CA HIS A 111 2.58 -3.95 -17.37
C HIS A 111 1.85 -4.33 -16.08
N ARG A 112 2.39 -5.32 -15.37
CA ARG A 112 1.88 -5.85 -14.10
C ARG A 112 3.01 -5.87 -13.08
N LEU A 113 2.95 -5.00 -12.07
CA LEU A 113 3.89 -4.99 -10.97
C LEU A 113 3.27 -5.66 -9.74
N TYR A 114 3.97 -6.61 -9.15
CA TYR A 114 3.63 -7.24 -7.88
C TYR A 114 4.49 -6.67 -6.75
N VAL A 115 3.87 -6.36 -5.62
CA VAL A 115 4.53 -6.01 -4.36
C VAL A 115 3.86 -6.79 -3.24
N GLY A 116 4.61 -7.65 -2.57
CA GLY A 116 4.09 -8.54 -1.54
C GLY A 116 4.96 -8.64 -0.29
N ALA A 117 4.36 -9.08 0.80
CA ALA A 117 5.03 -9.56 2.01
C ALA A 117 5.09 -11.09 1.99
N ARG A 118 6.30 -11.67 2.09
CA ARG A 118 6.51 -13.11 2.19
C ARG A 118 5.98 -13.62 3.52
N LYS A 119 5.21 -14.71 3.47
CA LYS A 119 4.80 -15.47 4.66
C LYS A 119 6.01 -15.91 5.46
N THR A 120 5.90 -15.91 6.79
CA THR A 120 7.03 -16.19 7.68
C THR A 120 6.54 -16.82 8.97
N ALA A 121 7.26 -17.82 9.50
CA ALA A 121 6.88 -18.46 10.75
C ALA A 121 7.24 -17.58 11.96
N ALA A 122 8.32 -16.79 11.87
CA ALA A 122 8.79 -15.90 12.92
C ALA A 122 9.25 -14.57 12.31
N TRP A 123 9.02 -13.46 13.03
CA TRP A 123 9.48 -12.15 12.62
C TRP A 123 10.91 -11.85 13.08
N ASP A 124 11.69 -11.22 12.21
CA ASP A 124 13.05 -10.73 12.44
C ASP A 124 13.22 -9.49 11.56
N ASP A 125 13.48 -8.33 12.17
CA ASP A 125 13.55 -7.05 11.45
C ASP A 125 14.65 -7.01 10.39
N ASP A 126 15.70 -7.83 10.53
CA ASP A 126 16.84 -7.88 9.61
C ASP A 126 16.62 -8.85 8.44
N VAL A 127 15.61 -9.73 8.52
CA VAL A 127 15.25 -10.64 7.44
C VAL A 127 14.26 -9.96 6.49
N ASP A 128 14.68 -9.75 5.25
CA ASP A 128 13.84 -9.12 4.23
C ASP A 128 12.71 -10.03 3.76
N ARG A 129 11.47 -9.54 3.88
CA ARG A 129 10.24 -10.23 3.45
C ARG A 129 9.55 -9.52 2.29
N MET A 130 10.19 -8.53 1.67
CA MET A 130 9.65 -7.93 0.45
C MET A 130 9.75 -8.92 -0.72
N GLU A 131 8.69 -9.03 -1.50
CA GLU A 131 8.67 -9.76 -2.77
C GLU A 131 8.18 -8.83 -3.88
N LEU A 132 8.93 -8.80 -4.98
CA LEU A 132 8.74 -7.85 -6.07
C LEU A 132 8.90 -8.56 -7.40
N ALA A 133 7.97 -8.32 -8.32
CA ALA A 133 8.09 -8.80 -9.69
C ALA A 133 7.45 -7.82 -10.68
N LEU A 134 8.09 -7.61 -11.84
CA LEU A 134 7.51 -6.88 -12.97
C LEU A 134 7.26 -7.87 -14.10
N ASP A 135 6.01 -7.95 -14.56
CA ASP A 135 5.56 -8.85 -15.62
C ASP A 135 5.86 -10.34 -15.38
N GLY A 136 5.95 -10.73 -14.10
CA GLY A 136 6.30 -12.08 -13.67
C GLY A 136 7.80 -12.28 -13.43
N GLU A 137 8.65 -11.33 -13.84
CA GLU A 137 10.09 -11.40 -13.62
C GLU A 137 10.49 -10.78 -12.28
N PRO A 138 11.22 -11.51 -11.41
CA PRO A 138 11.62 -11.00 -10.10
C PRO A 138 12.51 -9.75 -10.18
N VAL A 139 12.17 -8.74 -9.38
CA VAL A 139 13.04 -7.56 -9.21
C VAL A 139 14.07 -7.84 -8.12
N ARG A 140 15.34 -7.87 -8.50
CA ARG A 140 16.46 -8.08 -7.57
C ARG A 140 17.01 -6.74 -7.08
N LEU A 141 16.87 -6.51 -5.78
CA LEU A 141 17.38 -5.32 -5.08
C LEU A 141 18.33 -5.74 -3.96
N PRO A 142 19.57 -5.20 -3.93
CA PRO A 142 20.47 -5.37 -2.78
C PRO A 142 19.80 -4.99 -1.46
N GLN A 143 20.11 -5.72 -0.38
CA GLN A 143 19.60 -5.46 0.97
C GLN A 143 20.41 -4.35 1.66
N VAL A 144 20.41 -3.16 1.07
CA VAL A 144 21.02 -1.95 1.63
C VAL A 144 20.09 -0.78 1.38
N ALA A 145 19.97 0.11 2.36
CA ALA A 145 19.14 1.30 2.24
C ALA A 145 19.57 2.13 1.01
N GLU A 146 18.60 2.71 0.32
CA GLU A 146 18.78 3.49 -0.91
C GLU A 146 19.27 2.70 -2.14
N ALA A 147 19.45 1.38 -2.05
CA ALA A 147 19.61 0.56 -3.25
C ALA A 147 18.41 0.77 -4.17
N ALA A 148 18.68 1.09 -5.43
CA ALA A 148 17.66 1.38 -6.43
C ALA A 148 17.76 0.43 -7.61
N TRP A 149 16.61 0.12 -8.17
CA TRP A 149 16.43 -0.61 -9.41
C TRP A 149 15.55 0.22 -10.33
N THR A 150 15.91 0.28 -11.60
CA THR A 150 15.12 0.92 -12.65
C THR A 150 14.80 -0.12 -13.70
N SER A 151 13.55 -0.16 -14.16
CA SER A 151 13.15 -1.11 -15.19
C SER A 151 13.81 -0.76 -16.52
N SER A 152 14.33 -1.79 -17.21
CA SER A 152 14.82 -1.64 -18.58
C SER A 152 13.67 -1.52 -19.60
N ALA A 153 12.52 -2.13 -19.32
CA ALA A 153 11.32 -2.08 -20.17
C ALA A 153 10.52 -0.78 -19.95
N VAL A 154 10.54 -0.25 -18.72
CA VAL A 154 9.81 0.97 -18.32
C VAL A 154 10.78 1.92 -17.62
N PRO A 155 11.58 2.73 -18.34
CA PRO A 155 12.62 3.57 -17.73
C PRO A 155 12.11 4.56 -16.67
N ALA A 156 10.83 4.92 -16.70
CA ALA A 156 10.17 5.76 -15.72
C ALA A 156 9.83 5.04 -14.40
N LEU A 157 9.88 3.71 -14.36
CA LEU A 157 9.62 2.89 -13.18
C LEU A 157 10.92 2.63 -12.42
N SER A 158 10.93 3.01 -11.15
CA SER A 158 11.99 2.67 -10.22
C SER A 158 11.45 2.10 -8.91
N ILE A 159 12.26 1.26 -8.27
CA ILE A 159 12.01 0.72 -6.94
C ILE A 159 13.27 0.96 -6.10
N THR A 160 13.10 1.64 -4.97
CA THR A 160 14.20 1.98 -4.07
C THR A 160 13.95 1.42 -2.68
N ARG A 161 14.97 0.78 -2.09
CA ARG A 161 14.96 0.35 -0.69
C ARG A 161 14.83 1.55 0.24
N THR A 162 13.81 1.54 1.09
CA THR A 162 13.63 2.58 2.11
C THR A 162 14.36 2.25 3.41
N LYS A 163 14.71 0.97 3.59
CA LYS A 163 15.52 0.37 4.66
C LYS A 163 16.34 -0.78 4.08
N ALA A 164 17.25 -1.36 4.85
CA ALA A 164 18.01 -2.54 4.42
C ALA A 164 17.10 -3.75 4.14
N ALA A 165 16.07 -3.94 4.97
CA ALA A 165 15.05 -4.98 4.85
C ALA A 165 13.63 -4.38 5.01
N ASN A 166 12.63 -5.09 4.49
CA ASN A 166 11.20 -4.88 4.79
C ASN A 166 10.61 -3.52 4.38
N GLY A 167 11.26 -2.78 3.46
CA GLY A 167 10.74 -1.49 3.03
C GLY A 167 11.21 -1.07 1.64
N VAL A 168 10.25 -0.63 0.81
CA VAL A 168 10.50 -0.12 -0.55
C VAL A 168 9.65 1.10 -0.87
N LEU A 169 10.12 1.88 -1.82
CA LEU A 169 9.40 2.94 -2.51
C LEU A 169 9.37 2.58 -3.99
N VAL A 170 8.19 2.25 -4.50
CA VAL A 170 7.92 2.10 -5.93
C VAL A 170 7.50 3.46 -6.47
N ALA A 171 8.10 3.90 -7.57
CA ALA A 171 7.73 5.14 -8.23
C ALA A 171 7.66 4.94 -9.74
N LEU A 172 6.53 5.33 -10.33
CA LEU A 172 6.40 5.55 -11.76
C LEU A 172 6.35 7.06 -11.98
N ASP A 173 7.34 7.61 -12.68
CA ASP A 173 7.51 9.06 -12.79
C ASP A 173 6.25 9.77 -13.34
N GLY A 174 5.90 10.89 -12.71
CA GLY A 174 4.70 11.68 -13.02
C GLY A 174 3.35 10.97 -12.79
N ARG A 175 3.34 9.75 -12.23
CA ARG A 175 2.13 8.90 -12.16
C ARG A 175 1.75 8.58 -10.72
N PHE A 176 2.63 7.86 -10.02
CA PHE A 176 2.38 7.43 -8.65
C PHE A 176 3.67 7.14 -7.88
N LYS A 177 3.54 7.16 -6.56
CA LYS A 177 4.52 6.63 -5.61
C LYS A 177 3.79 5.75 -4.60
N ILE A 178 4.32 4.56 -4.36
CA ILE A 178 3.81 3.60 -3.39
C ILE A 178 4.95 3.24 -2.46
N ARG A 179 4.83 3.65 -1.20
CA ARG A 179 5.73 3.17 -0.14
C ARG A 179 5.07 1.96 0.49
N ALA A 180 5.80 0.85 0.53
CA ALA A 180 5.34 -0.41 1.11
C ALA A 180 6.36 -0.89 2.14
N ASN A 181 5.88 -1.20 3.35
CA ASN A 181 6.67 -1.85 4.37
C ASN A 181 6.05 -3.21 4.69
N ALA A 182 6.85 -4.27 4.67
CA ALA A 182 6.45 -5.52 5.28
C ALA A 182 6.53 -5.38 6.81
N VAL A 183 5.48 -5.77 7.53
CA VAL A 183 5.39 -5.67 8.99
C VAL A 183 4.72 -6.93 9.55
N PRO A 184 5.04 -7.34 10.78
CA PRO A 184 4.32 -8.42 11.45
C PRO A 184 3.04 -7.89 12.08
N ILE A 185 2.07 -8.77 12.30
CA ILE A 185 1.07 -8.52 13.35
C ILE A 185 1.75 -8.73 14.71
N THR A 186 1.77 -7.71 15.54
CA THR A 186 2.40 -7.80 16.87
C THR A 186 1.48 -8.48 17.89
N GLU A 187 2.08 -9.06 18.94
CA GLU A 187 1.32 -9.62 20.07
C GLU A 187 0.44 -8.56 20.74
N GLU A 188 0.93 -7.32 20.83
CA GLU A 188 0.18 -6.22 21.42
C GLU A 188 -1.04 -5.84 20.58
N GLU A 189 -0.91 -5.74 19.26
CA GLU A 189 -2.06 -5.53 18.37
C GLU A 189 -3.05 -6.69 18.46
N SER A 190 -2.55 -7.94 18.45
CA SER A 190 -3.37 -9.14 18.61
C SER A 190 -4.14 -9.12 19.94
N ARG A 191 -3.52 -8.66 21.04
CA ARG A 191 -4.14 -8.54 22.36
C ARG A 191 -5.18 -7.43 22.42
N VAL A 192 -4.87 -6.24 21.89
CA VAL A 192 -5.76 -5.07 21.90
C VAL A 192 -7.00 -5.30 21.03
N HIS A 193 -6.82 -5.93 19.87
CA HIS A 193 -7.89 -6.16 18.91
C HIS A 193 -8.48 -7.57 18.95
N SER A 194 -7.97 -8.42 19.84
CA SER A 194 -8.40 -9.83 19.99
C SER A 194 -8.31 -10.63 18.68
N TYR A 195 -7.24 -10.41 17.90
CA TYR A 195 -7.01 -11.12 16.63
C TYR A 195 -6.72 -12.61 16.82
N GLY A 196 -6.36 -13.05 18.03
CA GLY A 196 -6.05 -14.45 18.33
C GLY A 196 -4.90 -15.00 17.48
N VAL A 197 -3.96 -14.16 17.03
CA VAL A 197 -2.76 -14.58 16.31
C VAL A 197 -1.81 -15.23 17.30
N ALA A 198 -1.41 -16.47 17.00
CA ALA A 198 -0.45 -17.24 17.80
C ALA A 198 0.96 -17.07 17.17
N SER A 199 2.00 -17.39 17.93
CA SER A 199 3.39 -17.17 17.54
C SER A 199 3.92 -18.09 16.44
N ASP A 200 3.11 -19.04 15.95
CA ASP A 200 3.51 -20.08 14.99
C ASP A 200 3.20 -19.77 13.51
N ASP A 201 2.53 -18.65 13.22
CA ASP A 201 2.36 -18.08 11.88
C ASP A 201 2.35 -16.55 11.97
N CYS A 202 3.55 -15.95 11.91
CA CYS A 202 3.66 -14.49 11.81
C CYS A 202 3.08 -14.03 10.47
N LEU A 203 1.81 -13.67 10.49
CA LEU A 203 1.10 -13.09 9.35
C LEU A 203 1.74 -11.75 8.97
N ALA A 204 2.76 -11.78 8.11
CA ALA A 204 3.39 -10.59 7.57
C ALA A 204 2.45 -9.91 6.56
N HIS A 205 2.23 -8.62 6.74
CA HIS A 205 1.39 -7.80 5.86
C HIS A 205 2.11 -6.54 5.39
N LEU A 206 1.46 -5.77 4.55
CA LEU A 206 1.95 -4.51 4.04
C LEU A 206 1.27 -3.34 4.76
N ASP A 207 2.09 -2.42 5.23
CA ASP A 207 1.70 -1.03 5.45
C ASP A 207 2.00 -0.24 4.18
N LEU A 208 0.98 0.44 3.65
CA LEU A 208 1.00 1.09 2.35
C LEU A 208 0.73 2.59 2.49
N ALA A 209 1.56 3.41 1.86
CA ALA A 209 1.28 4.82 1.62
C ALA A 209 1.27 5.07 0.11
N PHE A 210 0.16 5.62 -0.37
CA PHE A 210 -0.09 5.96 -1.76
C PHE A 210 0.03 7.46 -1.99
N LYS A 211 0.67 7.81 -3.10
CA LYS A 211 0.61 9.13 -3.70
C LYS A 211 0.33 8.97 -5.19
N PHE A 212 -0.68 9.65 -5.69
CA PHE A 212 -1.03 9.63 -7.10
C PHE A 212 -0.94 11.07 -7.64
N ASP A 213 -0.26 11.22 -8.78
CA ASP A 213 0.03 12.53 -9.37
C ASP A 213 -0.86 12.82 -10.59
N ALA A 214 -1.48 11.80 -11.19
CA ALA A 214 -2.18 11.91 -12.47
C ALA A 214 -3.51 11.12 -12.54
N LEU A 215 -4.30 11.11 -11.46
CA LEU A 215 -5.64 10.48 -11.49
C LEU A 215 -6.65 11.34 -12.27
N THR A 216 -7.54 10.69 -13.02
CA THR A 216 -8.69 11.35 -13.64
C THR A 216 -9.83 11.55 -12.64
N GLY A 217 -10.78 12.44 -12.96
CA GLY A 217 -12.01 12.61 -12.18
C GLY A 217 -12.95 11.38 -12.17
N HIS A 218 -12.63 10.33 -12.93
CA HIS A 218 -13.41 9.09 -12.98
C HIS A 218 -12.85 7.97 -12.11
N VAL A 219 -11.74 8.20 -11.41
CA VAL A 219 -11.11 7.21 -10.52
C VAL A 219 -12.11 6.61 -9.53
N HIS A 220 -12.03 5.30 -9.33
CA HIS A 220 -12.88 4.53 -8.42
C HIS A 220 -12.06 3.48 -7.67
N GLY A 221 -12.73 2.62 -6.90
CA GLY A 221 -12.13 1.59 -6.04
C GLY A 221 -12.31 1.95 -4.57
N VAL A 222 -11.93 1.06 -3.66
CA VAL A 222 -12.08 1.26 -2.20
C VAL A 222 -11.53 2.62 -1.77
N VAL A 223 -10.28 2.91 -2.16
CA VAL A 223 -9.61 4.18 -1.89
C VAL A 223 -9.78 5.14 -3.06
N GLY A 224 -9.71 4.66 -4.30
CA GLY A 224 -9.67 5.53 -5.47
C GLY A 224 -10.87 6.47 -5.58
N GLN A 225 -12.08 6.03 -5.23
CA GLN A 225 -13.28 6.89 -5.30
C GLN A 225 -13.17 8.15 -4.43
N THR A 226 -12.40 8.09 -3.34
CA THR A 226 -12.21 9.19 -2.38
C THR A 226 -11.35 10.35 -2.94
N TYR A 227 -10.70 10.15 -4.10
CA TYR A 227 -9.94 11.19 -4.79
C TYR A 227 -10.79 12.06 -5.70
N ARG A 228 -12.05 11.69 -5.97
CA ARG A 228 -12.93 12.50 -6.82
C ARG A 228 -13.47 13.70 -6.05
N SER A 229 -13.55 14.85 -6.71
CA SER A 229 -14.08 16.08 -6.12
C SER A 229 -15.56 16.02 -5.76
N ASP A 230 -16.31 15.12 -6.39
CA ASP A 230 -17.75 14.90 -6.16
C ASP A 230 -18.03 13.73 -5.21
N TYR A 231 -16.99 13.10 -4.63
CA TYR A 231 -17.18 12.00 -3.71
C TYR A 231 -17.80 12.47 -2.39
N VAL A 232 -18.80 11.70 -1.96
CA VAL A 232 -19.46 11.89 -0.67
C VAL A 232 -19.31 10.59 0.11
N ASN A 233 -18.81 10.70 1.35
CA ASN A 233 -18.60 9.57 2.23
C ASN A 233 -19.89 8.75 2.41
N GLN A 234 -19.78 7.45 2.13
CA GLN A 234 -20.87 6.47 2.29
C GLN A 234 -20.82 5.77 3.66
N PHE A 235 -20.05 6.31 4.59
CA PHE A 235 -19.87 5.83 5.95
C PHE A 235 -19.95 6.99 6.92
N ASP A 236 -20.29 6.71 8.18
CA ASP A 236 -20.31 7.73 9.23
C ASP A 236 -18.88 8.07 9.66
N VAL A 237 -18.38 9.22 9.21
CA VAL A 237 -17.06 9.75 9.55
C VAL A 237 -16.88 10.04 11.05
N ARG A 238 -17.96 10.10 11.83
CA ARG A 238 -17.94 10.33 13.29
C ARG A 238 -17.97 9.03 14.10
N ALA A 239 -18.22 7.90 13.45
CA ALA A 239 -18.16 6.61 14.12
C ALA A 239 -16.75 6.36 14.67
N SER A 240 -16.65 5.59 15.75
CA SER A 240 -15.35 5.15 16.27
C SER A 240 -14.59 4.27 15.28
N MET A 241 -15.33 3.49 14.47
CA MET A 241 -14.81 2.67 13.39
C MET A 241 -15.62 2.91 12.11
N PRO A 242 -15.39 4.03 11.39
CA PRO A 242 -16.04 4.27 10.11
C PRO A 242 -15.71 3.12 9.17
N THR A 243 -16.72 2.49 8.58
CA THR A 243 -16.54 1.27 7.78
C THR A 243 -17.19 1.44 6.42
N MET A 244 -16.41 1.22 5.37
CA MET A 244 -16.88 1.25 3.99
C MET A 244 -17.51 -0.09 3.62
N GLY A 245 -18.79 -0.05 3.26
CA GLY A 245 -19.53 -1.21 2.73
C GLY A 245 -19.35 -1.40 1.23
N GLY A 246 -20.18 -2.28 0.65
CA GLY A 246 -20.21 -2.50 -0.80
C GLY A 246 -19.11 -3.41 -1.33
N GLU A 247 -18.67 -4.39 -0.54
CA GLU A 247 -17.61 -5.35 -0.90
C GLU A 247 -17.74 -5.95 -2.30
N SER A 248 -18.96 -6.30 -2.72
CA SER A 248 -19.23 -6.87 -4.06
C SER A 248 -18.85 -5.93 -5.20
N ASN A 249 -18.81 -4.62 -4.96
CA ASN A 249 -18.38 -3.65 -5.97
C ASN A 249 -16.87 -3.70 -6.23
N PHE A 250 -16.10 -4.16 -5.25
CA PHE A 250 -14.64 -4.10 -5.26
C PHE A 250 -13.99 -5.47 -5.46
N THR A 251 -14.73 -6.57 -5.35
CA THR A 251 -14.19 -7.93 -5.55
C THR A 251 -13.66 -8.08 -6.97
N THR A 252 -12.49 -8.69 -7.13
CA THR A 252 -11.93 -9.09 -8.43
C THR A 252 -11.80 -10.61 -8.52
N SER A 253 -11.67 -11.15 -9.74
CA SER A 253 -11.50 -12.60 -9.92
C SER A 253 -10.11 -13.10 -9.49
N ASN A 254 -9.09 -12.25 -9.58
CA ASN A 254 -7.75 -12.49 -9.04
C ASN A 254 -6.97 -11.17 -8.89
N LEU A 255 -5.81 -11.25 -8.25
CA LEU A 255 -4.93 -10.12 -7.99
C LEU A 255 -4.56 -9.31 -9.25
N PHE A 256 -4.40 -9.95 -10.41
CA PHE A 256 -4.05 -9.25 -11.66
C PHE A 256 -5.24 -8.99 -12.60
N ALA A 257 -6.49 -9.18 -12.15
CA ALA A 257 -7.67 -8.92 -12.96
C ALA A 257 -8.26 -7.52 -12.69
N ALA A 258 -8.49 -6.75 -13.76
CA ALA A 258 -9.14 -5.45 -13.68
C ALA A 258 -10.66 -5.55 -13.94
N ASP A 259 -11.35 -6.41 -13.20
CA ASP A 259 -12.72 -6.86 -13.50
C ASP A 259 -13.74 -6.62 -12.37
N CYS A 260 -13.41 -5.78 -11.38
CA CYS A 260 -14.38 -5.36 -10.38
C CYS A 260 -15.54 -4.57 -11.02
N ALA A 261 -16.70 -4.54 -10.36
CA ALA A 261 -17.89 -3.87 -10.89
C ALA A 261 -17.68 -2.35 -11.14
N VAL A 262 -16.72 -1.75 -10.45
CA VAL A 262 -16.39 -0.33 -10.56
C VAL A 262 -15.14 -0.06 -11.40
N ALA A 263 -14.65 -1.05 -12.14
CA ALA A 263 -13.44 -0.90 -12.95
C ALA A 263 -13.56 0.29 -13.92
N ARG A 264 -12.45 1.01 -14.02
CA ARG A 264 -12.23 2.15 -14.93
C ARG A 264 -10.99 1.95 -15.77
N TYR A 265 -10.25 0.87 -15.53
CA TYR A 265 -9.00 0.58 -16.20
C TYR A 265 -9.27 0.24 -17.66
N ALA A 266 -8.66 1.00 -18.54
CA ALA A 266 -8.74 0.83 -19.98
C ALA A 266 -7.34 1.12 -20.53
N PRO A 267 -6.42 0.13 -20.48
CA PRO A 267 -5.10 0.31 -21.05
C PRO A 267 -5.28 0.70 -22.51
N ALA A 268 -4.52 1.70 -22.97
CA ALA A 268 -4.55 2.05 -24.38
C ALA A 268 -4.26 0.78 -25.18
N ALA A 269 -5.16 0.42 -26.10
CA ALA A 269 -4.93 -0.70 -27.00
C ALA A 269 -3.58 -0.47 -27.66
N GLY A 270 -2.59 -1.32 -27.34
CA GLY A 270 -1.30 -1.26 -27.99
C GLY A 270 -1.53 -1.36 -29.48
N HIS A 271 -0.90 -0.47 -30.25
CA HIS A 271 -0.65 -0.75 -31.66
C HIS A 271 0.14 -2.06 -31.70
N HIS A 272 -0.56 -3.15 -32.00
CA HIS A 272 0.06 -4.34 -32.54
C HIS A 272 0.70 -3.91 -33.87
N ALA A 273 2.00 -3.69 -33.85
CA ALA A 273 2.83 -3.77 -35.03
C ALA A 273 3.19 -5.24 -35.29
#